data_AF-A0A453BME7-F1
#
_entry.id   AF-A0A453BME7-F1
#
_cell.length_a   1.000
_cell.length_b   1.000
_cell.length_c   1.000
_cell.angle_alpha   90.00
_cell.angle_beta   90.00
_cell.angle_gamma   90.00
#
_symmetry.space_group_name_H-M   'P 1'
#
loop_
_entity.id
_entity.type
_entity.pdbx_description
1 polymer ?
#
loop_
_entity_poly.entity_id
_entity_poly.type
_entity_poly.pdbx_seq_one_letter_code
_entity_poly.pdbx_strand_id
1 'polypeptide(L)'
;PLQDDVGRLIVAQFRWLDFLVDADTFVTKLVEVLSVAPPRLKKEIIGSIPEIVGDQSHAAVVSALEKLLQEDSQVVVAVLDTLSNLNLDALLQEQAVTVAISCIRTIHADQMPHLLRFLLLSATPANVGRIISQIREQLKFVGVVDPRAARSKKLKGKASATSTDGAILDALRSGLRFKNMLCEAFLKELKLVDHARDHKVIDVWLIMLIYANGGALQKSAEKILKSKILQGYIRETLFHQCIHGNTEIVKV
;
A
#
# COMPACT_ATOMS: atom_id res chain seq x y z
N PRO A 1 20.99 -25.37 3.50
CA PRO A 1 20.03 -25.50 4.63
C PRO A 1 20.58 -24.98 5.96
N LEU A 2 21.84 -25.29 6.32
CA LEU A 2 22.48 -24.81 7.55
C LEU A 2 23.18 -23.44 7.40
N GLN A 3 23.81 -23.16 6.25
CA GLN A 3 24.48 -21.87 6.00
C GLN A 3 23.53 -20.67 5.94
N ASP A 4 22.31 -20.86 5.40
CA ASP A 4 21.26 -19.82 5.41
C ASP A 4 20.83 -19.42 6.83
N ASP A 5 21.08 -20.29 7.82
CA ASP A 5 20.65 -20.12 9.20
C ASP A 5 21.71 -19.41 10.05
N VAL A 6 22.99 -19.67 9.79
CA VAL A 6 24.09 -19.00 10.51
C VAL A 6 24.04 -17.49 10.33
N GLY A 7 23.77 -17.00 9.11
CA GLY A 7 23.60 -15.56 8.87
C GLY A 7 22.47 -14.95 9.69
N ARG A 8 21.34 -15.66 9.83
CA ARG A 8 20.21 -15.22 10.66
C ARG A 8 20.58 -15.18 12.14
N LEU A 9 21.27 -16.21 12.62
CA LEU A 9 21.73 -16.29 14.02
C LEU A 9 22.72 -15.18 14.36
N ILE A 10 23.60 -14.81 13.43
CA ILE A 10 24.52 -13.67 13.58
C ILE A 10 23.73 -12.37 13.73
N VAL A 11 22.77 -12.11 12.84
CA VAL A 11 21.92 -10.90 12.89
C VAL A 11 21.13 -10.84 14.19
N ALA A 12 20.66 -11.98 14.68
CA ALA A 12 19.90 -12.05 15.93
C ALA A 12 20.70 -11.62 17.17
N GLN A 13 22.04 -11.73 17.15
CA GLN A 13 22.87 -11.29 18.29
C GLN A 13 22.89 -9.76 18.47
N PHE A 14 22.48 -9.00 17.46
CA PHE A 14 22.46 -7.53 17.51
C PHE A 14 21.11 -6.94 17.91
N ARG A 15 20.09 -7.78 18.10
CA ARG A 15 18.75 -7.33 18.50
C ARG A 15 18.74 -6.99 19.98
N TRP A 16 18.12 -5.86 20.33
CA TRP A 16 17.89 -5.42 21.71
C TRP A 16 19.17 -5.25 22.54
N LEU A 17 20.27 -4.86 21.90
CA LEU A 17 21.48 -4.48 22.64
C LEU A 17 21.20 -3.23 23.47
N ASP A 18 21.61 -3.25 24.74
CA ASP A 18 21.44 -2.11 25.66
C ASP A 18 22.11 -0.84 25.12
N PHE A 19 23.26 -1.00 24.44
CA PHE A 19 24.02 0.10 23.89
C PHE A 19 24.83 -0.33 22.67
N LEU A 20 24.77 0.47 21.61
CA LEU A 20 25.58 0.32 20.41
C LEU A 20 26.59 1.47 20.36
N VAL A 21 27.86 1.15 20.67
CA VAL A 21 28.93 2.15 20.87
C VAL A 21 29.19 3.00 19.62
N ASP A 22 29.22 2.37 18.45
CA ASP A 22 29.46 3.05 17.16
C ASP A 22 28.31 2.73 16.19
N ALA A 23 27.18 3.41 16.40
CA ALA A 23 25.94 3.19 15.67
C ALA A 23 26.08 3.48 14.17
N ASP A 24 26.81 4.54 13.82
CA ASP A 24 26.95 4.96 12.44
C ASP A 24 27.83 4.00 11.63
N THR A 25 28.96 3.54 12.20
CA THR A 25 29.78 2.52 11.57
C THR A 25 29.01 1.20 11.44
N PHE A 26 28.25 0.81 12.47
CA PHE A 26 27.45 -0.40 12.42
C PHE A 26 26.39 -0.34 11.32
N VAL A 27 25.62 0.75 11.23
CA VAL A 27 24.61 0.93 10.18
C VAL A 27 25.25 0.92 8.80
N THR A 28 26.41 1.57 8.64
CA THR A 28 27.16 1.52 7.37
C THR A 28 27.50 0.08 6.98
N LYS A 29 28.00 -0.73 7.92
CA LYS A 29 28.28 -2.15 7.66
C LYS A 29 27.03 -2.98 7.42
N LEU A 30 25.93 -2.69 8.11
CA LEU A 30 24.66 -3.36 7.89
C LEU A 30 24.15 -3.11 6.46
N VAL A 31 24.25 -1.88 5.97
CA VAL A 31 23.89 -1.50 4.60
C VAL A 31 24.81 -2.16 3.57
N GLU A 32 26.12 -2.22 3.82
CA GLU A 32 27.06 -2.99 2.98
C GLU A 32 26.65 -4.46 2.89
N VAL A 33 26.30 -5.10 4.01
CA VAL A 33 25.83 -6.49 4.04
C VAL A 33 24.52 -6.65 3.26
N LEU A 34 23.56 -5.73 3.41
CA LEU A 34 22.30 -5.75 2.67
C LEU A 34 22.51 -5.73 1.14
N SER A 35 23.57 -5.09 0.65
CA SER A 35 23.86 -5.02 -0.79
C SER A 35 24.30 -6.37 -1.38
N VAL A 36 24.90 -7.25 -0.58
CA VAL A 36 25.45 -8.55 -1.02
C VAL A 36 24.69 -9.76 -0.47
N ALA A 37 23.79 -9.56 0.50
CA ALA A 37 23.06 -10.64 1.15
C ALA A 37 22.09 -11.37 0.20
N PRO A 38 21.96 -12.71 0.33
CA PRO A 38 20.96 -13.45 -0.43
C PRO A 38 19.54 -12.99 -0.04
N PRO A 39 18.54 -13.10 -0.93
CA PRO A 39 17.22 -12.50 -0.72
C PRO A 39 16.54 -12.86 0.59
N ARG A 40 16.69 -14.11 1.04
CA ARG A 40 16.13 -14.57 2.32
C ARG A 40 16.78 -13.87 3.52
N LEU A 41 18.10 -13.74 3.54
CA LEU A 41 18.81 -13.06 4.62
C LEU A 41 18.55 -11.56 4.57
N LYS A 42 18.47 -10.96 3.38
CA LYS A 42 18.15 -9.55 3.19
C LYS A 42 16.83 -9.17 3.88
N LYS A 43 15.77 -9.97 3.69
CA LYS A 43 14.47 -9.78 4.37
C LYS A 43 14.57 -9.86 5.89
N GLU A 44 15.34 -10.80 6.41
CA GLU A 44 15.52 -10.96 7.85
C GLU A 44 16.30 -9.81 8.46
N ILE A 45 17.36 -9.36 7.80
CA ILE A 45 18.11 -8.18 8.22
C ILE A 45 17.16 -6.98 8.27
N ILE A 46 16.44 -6.69 7.17
CA ILE A 46 15.50 -5.57 7.07
C ILE A 46 14.46 -5.63 8.19
N GLY A 47 13.81 -6.78 8.40
CA GLY A 47 12.80 -6.96 9.43
C GLY A 47 13.33 -6.84 10.87
N SER A 48 14.64 -7.03 11.08
CA SER A 48 15.27 -6.90 12.40
C SER A 48 15.74 -5.47 12.69
N ILE A 49 15.79 -4.57 11.69
CA ILE A 49 16.31 -3.20 11.86
C ILE A 49 15.69 -2.45 13.05
N PRO A 50 14.36 -2.47 13.28
CA PRO A 50 13.75 -1.75 14.40
C PRO A 50 14.21 -2.27 15.77
N GLU A 51 14.71 -3.51 15.83
CA GLU A 51 15.23 -4.12 17.06
C GLU A 51 16.75 -3.91 17.22
N ILE A 52 17.44 -3.47 16.17
CA ILE A 52 18.92 -3.36 16.14
C ILE A 52 19.37 -1.90 16.24
N VAL A 53 18.68 -1.00 15.53
CA VAL A 53 19.11 0.39 15.35
C VAL A 53 18.31 1.31 16.28
N GLY A 54 19.01 2.20 16.97
CA GLY A 54 18.38 3.26 17.76
C GLY A 54 18.08 4.52 16.94
N ASP A 55 17.32 5.43 17.54
CA ASP A 55 16.81 6.64 16.90
C ASP A 55 17.92 7.51 16.26
N GLN A 56 19.14 7.48 16.80
CA GLN A 56 20.28 8.26 16.32
C GLN A 56 20.66 7.98 14.85
N SER A 57 20.38 6.78 14.34
CA SER A 57 20.77 6.38 12.99
C SER A 57 19.57 6.19 12.04
N HIS A 58 18.36 6.61 12.45
CA HIS A 58 17.16 6.51 11.62
C HIS A 58 17.31 7.17 10.25
N ALA A 59 17.98 8.33 10.16
CA ALA A 59 18.16 9.02 8.88
C ALA A 59 18.94 8.16 7.85
N ALA A 60 20.04 7.55 8.28
CA ALA A 60 20.85 6.68 7.42
C ALA A 60 20.08 5.40 7.02
N VAL A 61 19.36 4.80 7.97
CA VAL A 61 18.53 3.62 7.72
C VAL A 61 17.41 3.92 6.73
N VAL A 62 16.67 5.02 6.92
CA VAL A 62 15.58 5.41 6.02
C VAL A 62 16.11 5.62 4.60
N SER A 63 17.23 6.33 4.44
CA SER A 63 17.85 6.51 3.12
C SER A 63 18.23 5.17 2.44
N ALA A 64 18.77 4.22 3.20
CA ALA A 64 19.10 2.90 2.67
C ALA A 64 17.86 2.07 2.31
N LEU A 65 16.82 2.10 3.14
CA LEU A 65 15.55 1.41 2.91
C LEU A 65 14.82 1.99 1.69
N GLU A 66 14.82 3.30 1.51
CA GLU A 66 14.24 3.97 0.34
C GLU A 66 14.92 3.56 -0.96
N LYS A 67 16.26 3.47 -0.94
CA LYS A 67 17.03 2.97 -2.09
C LYS A 67 16.65 1.52 -2.41
N LEU A 68 16.54 0.65 -1.40
CA LEU A 68 16.10 -0.74 -1.57
C LEU A 68 14.68 -0.85 -2.12
N LEU A 69 13.77 0.03 -1.71
CA LEU A 69 12.39 0.06 -2.20
C LEU A 69 12.32 0.31 -3.72
N GLN A 70 13.28 1.05 -4.28
CA GLN A 70 13.36 1.36 -5.70
C GLN A 70 14.14 0.31 -6.50
N GLU A 71 15.15 -0.33 -5.90
CA GLU A 71 16.09 -1.22 -6.60
C GLU A 71 15.72 -2.70 -6.54
N ASP A 72 15.06 -3.17 -5.47
CA ASP A 72 14.84 -4.60 -5.23
C ASP A 72 13.38 -4.90 -4.87
N SER A 73 12.62 -5.34 -5.88
CA SER A 73 11.21 -5.70 -5.71
C SER A 73 11.00 -6.86 -4.74
N GLN A 74 12.00 -7.69 -4.45
CA GLN A 74 11.82 -8.84 -3.57
C GLN A 74 11.66 -8.42 -2.11
N VAL A 75 12.18 -7.24 -1.71
CA VAL A 75 12.17 -6.77 -0.31
C VAL A 75 11.14 -5.70 -0.01
N VAL A 76 10.40 -5.21 -1.00
CA VAL A 76 9.41 -4.12 -0.86
C VAL A 76 8.51 -4.29 0.37
N VAL A 77 7.92 -5.47 0.56
CA VAL A 77 7.03 -5.74 1.70
C VAL A 77 7.78 -5.62 3.03
N ALA A 78 8.98 -6.22 3.14
CA ALA A 78 9.79 -6.13 4.35
C ALA A 78 10.21 -4.69 4.64
N VAL A 79 10.56 -3.91 3.61
CA VAL A 79 10.92 -2.49 3.75
C VAL A 79 9.74 -1.67 4.28
N LEU A 80 8.55 -1.83 3.72
CA LEU A 80 7.35 -1.10 4.15
C LEU A 80 6.93 -1.47 5.58
N ASP A 81 7.06 -2.74 5.95
CA ASP A 81 6.79 -3.20 7.32
C ASP A 81 7.81 -2.62 8.31
N THR A 82 9.10 -2.61 7.95
CA THR A 82 10.16 -2.00 8.77
C THR A 82 9.93 -0.50 8.94
N LEU A 83 9.65 0.25 7.87
CA LEU A 83 9.35 1.68 7.95
C LEU A 83 8.13 1.98 8.83
N SER A 84 7.14 1.09 8.87
CA SER A 84 5.96 1.22 9.75
C SER A 84 6.27 1.00 11.23
N ASN A 85 7.33 0.23 11.53
CA ASN A 85 7.71 -0.17 12.89
C ASN A 85 8.83 0.70 13.48
N LEU A 86 9.48 1.53 12.67
CA LEU A 86 10.44 2.52 13.14
C LEU A 86 9.71 3.71 13.78
N ASN A 87 10.22 4.18 14.91
CA ASN A 87 9.74 5.39 15.57
C ASN A 87 10.35 6.63 14.89
N LEU A 88 9.90 6.92 13.67
CA LEU A 88 10.41 8.01 12.86
C LEU A 88 9.89 9.37 13.36
N ASP A 89 10.75 10.38 13.31
CA ASP A 89 10.29 11.76 13.47
C ASP A 89 9.43 12.21 12.28
N ALA A 90 8.80 13.38 12.41
CA ALA A 90 7.88 13.88 11.39
C ALA A 90 8.56 14.12 10.02
N LEU A 91 9.86 14.47 10.00
CA LEU A 91 10.59 14.75 8.77
C LEU A 91 10.89 13.45 8.03
N LEU A 92 11.43 12.45 8.74
CA LEU A 92 11.74 11.14 8.19
C LEU A 92 10.48 10.37 7.78
N GLN A 93 9.39 10.49 8.55
CA GLN A 93 8.10 9.91 8.18
C GLN A 93 7.58 10.50 6.87
N GLU A 94 7.66 11.82 6.69
CA GLU A 94 7.19 12.49 5.47
C GLU A 94 8.08 12.14 4.26
N GLN A 95 9.38 11.94 4.48
CA GLN A 95 10.31 11.44 3.47
C GLN A 95 9.92 10.03 3.01
N ALA A 96 9.73 9.10 3.95
CA ALA A 96 9.32 7.73 3.67
C ALA A 96 7.97 7.66 2.93
N VAL A 97 6.99 8.49 3.33
CA VAL A 97 5.70 8.62 2.64
C VAL A 97 5.89 9.15 1.22
N THR A 98 6.77 10.13 1.01
CA THR A 98 7.05 10.70 -0.32
C THR A 98 7.63 9.65 -1.27
N VAL A 99 8.57 8.84 -0.80
CA VAL A 99 9.14 7.75 -1.60
C VAL A 99 8.08 6.68 -1.88
N ALA A 100 7.31 6.25 -0.88
CA ALA A 100 6.24 5.29 -1.07
C ALA A 100 5.17 5.76 -2.09
N ILE A 101 4.80 7.05 -2.07
CA ILE A 101 3.92 7.63 -3.08
C ILE A 101 4.51 7.49 -4.49
N SER A 102 5.81 7.73 -4.65
CA SER A 102 6.48 7.62 -5.96
C SER A 102 6.46 6.18 -6.52
N CYS A 103 6.32 5.18 -5.65
CA CYS A 103 6.25 3.76 -6.01
C CYS A 103 4.87 3.30 -6.49
N ILE A 104 3.79 4.08 -6.29
CA ILE A 104 2.41 3.64 -6.66
C ILE A 104 2.33 3.23 -8.14
N ARG A 105 3.03 3.94 -9.03
CA ARG A 105 3.00 3.63 -10.47
C ARG A 105 3.84 2.41 -10.86
N THR A 106 4.90 2.10 -10.12
CA THR A 106 5.95 1.15 -10.54
C THR A 106 5.93 -0.16 -9.75
N ILE A 107 5.26 -0.20 -8.60
CA ILE A 107 5.19 -1.38 -7.75
C ILE A 107 4.46 -2.54 -8.44
N HIS A 108 4.89 -3.78 -8.16
CA HIS A 108 4.19 -4.96 -8.64
C HIS A 108 2.78 -5.06 -8.04
N ALA A 109 1.85 -5.57 -8.83
CA ALA A 109 0.42 -5.60 -8.48
C ALA A 109 0.12 -6.43 -7.22
N ASP A 110 0.85 -7.52 -6.99
CA ASP A 110 0.77 -8.36 -5.78
C ASP A 110 1.25 -7.64 -4.50
N GLN A 111 2.10 -6.63 -4.65
CA GLN A 111 2.67 -5.85 -3.55
C GLN A 111 1.87 -4.57 -3.26
N MET A 112 1.05 -4.11 -4.21
CA MET A 112 0.20 -2.91 -4.09
C MET A 112 -0.61 -2.84 -2.78
N PRO A 113 -1.25 -3.93 -2.27
CA PRO A 113 -1.99 -3.86 -1.02
C PRO A 113 -1.13 -3.44 0.19
N HIS A 114 0.14 -3.82 0.22
CA HIS A 114 1.07 -3.49 1.30
C HIS A 114 1.47 -2.02 1.23
N LEU A 115 1.75 -1.51 0.02
CA LEU A 115 2.02 -0.09 -0.19
C LEU A 115 0.83 0.78 0.22
N LEU A 116 -0.39 0.40 -0.16
CA LEU A 116 -1.59 1.12 0.22
C LEU A 116 -1.80 1.08 1.74
N ARG A 117 -1.58 -0.06 2.41
CA ARG A 117 -1.65 -0.13 3.87
C ARG A 117 -0.66 0.83 4.53
N PHE A 118 0.60 0.83 4.10
CA PHE A 118 1.62 1.75 4.60
C PHE A 118 1.17 3.22 4.44
N LEU A 119 0.75 3.62 3.25
CA LEU A 119 0.33 4.99 2.95
C LEU A 119 -0.88 5.43 3.80
N LEU A 120 -1.91 4.58 3.89
CA LEU A 120 -3.13 4.91 4.65
C LEU A 120 -2.87 4.94 6.16
N LEU A 121 -2.01 4.06 6.68
CA LEU A 121 -1.57 4.07 8.08
C LEU A 121 -0.67 5.27 8.41
N SER A 122 0.15 5.72 7.46
CA SER A 122 1.04 6.87 7.59
C SER A 122 0.37 8.22 7.35
N ALA A 123 -0.91 8.24 6.96
CA ALA A 123 -1.62 9.48 6.66
C ALA A 123 -1.79 10.37 7.90
N THR A 124 -1.39 11.64 7.75
CA THR A 124 -1.50 12.75 8.70
C THR A 124 -2.31 13.90 8.10
N PRO A 125 -2.80 14.87 8.89
CA PRO A 125 -3.54 16.02 8.34
C PRO A 125 -2.75 16.83 7.29
N ALA A 126 -1.41 16.80 7.35
CA ALA A 126 -0.54 17.52 6.42
C ALA A 126 -0.42 16.83 5.06
N ASN A 127 -0.35 15.50 5.03
CA ASN A 127 -0.04 14.75 3.81
C ASN A 127 -1.24 14.00 3.21
N VAL A 128 -2.36 13.91 3.93
CA VAL A 128 -3.53 13.13 3.48
C VAL A 128 -4.01 13.54 2.10
N GLY A 129 -4.14 14.84 1.80
CA GLY A 129 -4.58 15.28 0.47
C GLY A 129 -3.69 14.78 -0.66
N ARG A 130 -2.36 14.77 -0.44
CA ARG A 130 -1.37 14.29 -1.41
C ARG A 130 -1.46 12.78 -1.61
N ILE A 131 -1.58 12.01 -0.53
CA ILE A 131 -1.74 10.54 -0.60
C ILE A 131 -2.97 10.18 -1.43
N ILE A 132 -4.09 10.86 -1.17
CA ILE A 132 -5.39 10.59 -1.78
C ILE A 132 -5.38 10.91 -3.28
N SER A 133 -4.88 12.08 -3.66
CA SER A 133 -4.72 12.47 -5.07
C SER A 133 -3.82 11.48 -5.82
N GLN A 134 -2.69 11.07 -5.23
CA GLN A 134 -1.77 10.16 -5.91
C GLN A 134 -2.34 8.74 -6.05
N ILE A 135 -3.08 8.23 -5.04
CA ILE A 135 -3.83 6.98 -5.18
C ILE A 135 -4.85 7.09 -6.32
N ARG A 136 -5.65 8.16 -6.35
CA ARG A 136 -6.66 8.38 -7.39
C ARG A 136 -6.05 8.53 -8.80
N GLU A 137 -4.90 9.18 -8.89
CA GLU A 137 -4.22 9.44 -10.15
C GLU A 137 -3.55 8.20 -10.72
N GLN A 138 -2.84 7.46 -9.88
CA GLN A 138 -1.88 6.43 -10.30
C GLN A 138 -2.35 4.99 -10.10
N LEU A 139 -3.26 4.72 -9.16
CA LEU A 139 -3.73 3.37 -8.89
C LEU A 139 -4.55 2.84 -10.08
N LYS A 140 -4.12 1.69 -10.60
CA LYS A 140 -4.81 0.97 -11.68
C LYS A 140 -5.30 -0.37 -11.15
N PHE A 141 -6.57 -0.66 -11.39
CA PHE A 141 -7.09 -2.01 -11.21
C PHE A 141 -6.65 -2.88 -12.38
N VAL A 142 -6.04 -4.00 -12.07
CA VAL A 142 -5.55 -4.97 -13.04
C VAL A 142 -6.70 -5.93 -13.27
N GLY A 143 -7.70 -5.47 -14.03
CA GLY A 143 -8.88 -6.26 -14.38
C GLY A 143 -8.52 -7.47 -15.25
N VAL A 144 -7.87 -8.46 -14.65
CA VAL A 144 -7.38 -9.67 -15.31
C VAL A 144 -8.07 -10.86 -14.65
N VAL A 145 -9.10 -11.34 -15.34
CA VAL A 145 -9.47 -12.75 -15.27
C VAL A 145 -8.53 -13.47 -16.24
N ASP A 146 -7.62 -14.30 -15.74
CA ASP A 146 -6.91 -15.23 -16.62
C ASP A 146 -7.94 -16.22 -17.19
N PRO A 147 -8.22 -16.23 -18.51
CA PRO A 147 -9.17 -17.15 -19.12
C PRO A 147 -8.76 -18.62 -18.94
N ARG A 148 -7.51 -18.88 -18.54
CA ARG A 148 -6.99 -20.24 -18.27
C ARG A 148 -7.38 -20.74 -16.87
N ALA A 149 -7.62 -19.86 -15.91
CA ALA A 149 -8.08 -20.23 -14.58
C ALA A 149 -9.57 -20.66 -14.56
N ALA A 150 -10.36 -20.20 -15.54
CA ALA A 150 -11.79 -20.52 -15.65
C ALA A 150 -12.07 -21.93 -16.22
N ARG A 151 -11.09 -22.61 -16.84
CA ARG A 151 -11.31 -23.92 -17.48
C ARG A 151 -11.07 -25.13 -16.58
N SER A 152 -10.57 -24.98 -15.35
CA SER A 152 -10.13 -26.13 -14.55
C SER A 152 -10.87 -26.40 -13.23
N LYS A 153 -12.02 -25.77 -12.95
CA LYS A 153 -12.77 -26.05 -11.71
C LYS A 153 -14.19 -26.58 -11.95
N LYS A 154 -14.26 -27.82 -12.47
CA LYS A 154 -15.33 -28.76 -12.08
C LYS A 154 -14.85 -29.54 -10.86
N LEU A 155 -14.81 -28.91 -9.67
CA LEU A 155 -14.86 -29.62 -8.40
C LEU A 155 -15.20 -28.68 -7.24
N LYS A 156 -16.37 -28.94 -6.69
CA LYS A 156 -16.89 -28.68 -5.34
C LYS A 156 -15.86 -28.16 -4.31
N GLY A 157 -16.08 -26.96 -3.78
CA GLY A 157 -15.61 -26.53 -2.45
C GLY A 157 -14.39 -25.57 -2.42
N LYS A 158 -14.58 -24.47 -1.66
CA LYS A 158 -13.61 -23.42 -1.25
C LYS A 158 -13.24 -22.34 -2.27
N ALA A 159 -13.50 -21.10 -1.84
CA ALA A 159 -13.34 -19.83 -2.53
C ALA A 159 -12.02 -19.75 -3.31
N SER A 160 -12.13 -19.50 -4.62
CA SER A 160 -11.01 -19.27 -5.50
C SER A 160 -10.38 -17.92 -5.17
N ALA A 161 -9.08 -17.93 -4.86
CA ALA A 161 -8.13 -16.82 -4.78
C ALA A 161 -8.73 -15.41 -4.87
N THR A 162 -8.65 -14.64 -3.78
CA THR A 162 -8.81 -13.18 -3.80
C THR A 162 -7.99 -12.64 -4.96
N SER A 163 -8.68 -12.11 -5.98
CA SER A 163 -8.01 -11.43 -7.09
C SER A 163 -7.12 -10.33 -6.51
N THR A 164 -6.05 -9.98 -7.24
CA THR A 164 -5.16 -8.88 -6.82
C THR A 164 -5.94 -7.59 -6.56
N ASP A 165 -6.94 -7.30 -7.40
CA ASP A 165 -7.88 -6.20 -7.21
C ASP A 165 -8.71 -6.34 -5.91
N GLY A 166 -9.13 -7.55 -5.55
CA GLY A 166 -9.81 -7.82 -4.28
C GLY A 166 -8.92 -7.52 -3.07
N ALA A 167 -7.63 -7.88 -3.12
CA ALA A 167 -6.67 -7.55 -2.07
C ALA A 167 -6.39 -6.04 -1.97
N ILE A 168 -6.37 -5.33 -3.11
CA ILE A 168 -6.27 -3.87 -3.16
C ILE A 168 -7.49 -3.22 -2.50
N LEU A 169 -8.71 -3.66 -2.87
CA LEU A 169 -9.94 -3.13 -2.28
C LEU A 169 -10.02 -3.44 -0.78
N ASP A 170 -9.56 -4.60 -0.33
CA ASP A 170 -9.51 -4.95 1.09
C ASP A 170 -8.52 -4.05 1.86
N ALA A 171 -7.34 -3.77 1.29
CA ALA A 171 -6.38 -2.82 1.86
C ALA A 171 -6.97 -1.41 1.98
N LEU A 172 -7.62 -0.91 0.93
CA LEU A 172 -8.33 0.38 0.96
C LEU A 172 -9.44 0.38 2.02
N ARG A 173 -10.28 -0.65 2.05
CA ARG A 173 -11.38 -0.79 3.02
C ARG A 173 -10.86 -0.75 4.45
N SER A 174 -9.83 -1.52 4.74
CA SER A 174 -9.23 -1.61 6.07
C SER A 174 -8.66 -0.25 6.52
N GLY A 175 -7.92 0.44 5.64
CA GLY A 175 -7.37 1.76 5.95
C GLY A 175 -8.45 2.83 6.14
N LEU A 176 -9.52 2.80 5.36
CA LEU A 176 -10.64 3.74 5.46
C LEU A 176 -11.51 3.55 6.71
N ARG A 177 -11.57 2.32 7.25
CA ARG A 177 -12.49 1.98 8.35
C ARG A 177 -12.24 2.76 9.63
N PHE A 178 -10.98 3.08 9.92
CA PHE A 178 -10.58 3.63 11.22
C PHE A 178 -10.17 5.10 11.19
N LYS A 179 -10.04 5.72 10.01
CA LYS A 179 -9.57 7.09 9.85
C LYS A 179 -10.57 7.93 9.05
N ASN A 180 -11.49 8.60 9.74
CA ASN A 180 -12.47 9.51 9.12
C ASN A 180 -11.80 10.60 8.26
N MET A 181 -10.62 11.06 8.65
CA MET A 181 -9.85 12.05 7.87
C MET A 181 -9.54 11.58 6.43
N LEU A 182 -9.29 10.29 6.22
CA LEU A 182 -9.06 9.74 4.88
C LEU A 182 -10.35 9.82 4.06
N CYS A 183 -11.45 9.34 4.63
CA CYS A 183 -12.77 9.40 4.01
C CYS A 183 -13.17 10.85 3.67
N GLU A 184 -12.95 11.81 4.58
CA GLU A 184 -13.25 13.23 4.36
C GLU A 184 -12.40 13.82 3.23
N ALA A 185 -11.10 13.52 3.20
CA ALA A 185 -10.20 13.95 2.14
C ALA A 185 -10.63 13.39 0.78
N PHE A 186 -10.96 12.09 0.70
CA PHE A 186 -11.50 11.46 -0.50
C PHE A 186 -12.79 12.14 -0.99
N LEU A 187 -13.77 12.33 -0.10
CA LEU A 187 -15.04 12.97 -0.47
C LEU A 187 -14.84 14.44 -0.87
N LYS A 188 -13.89 15.15 -0.25
CA LYS A 188 -13.55 16.54 -0.61
C LYS A 188 -12.93 16.60 -2.00
N GLU A 189 -11.98 15.73 -2.31
CA GLU A 189 -11.35 15.69 -3.63
C GLU A 189 -12.37 15.33 -4.71
N LEU A 190 -13.19 14.31 -4.47
CA LEU A 190 -14.22 13.88 -5.42
C LEU A 190 -15.26 14.97 -5.71
N LYS A 191 -15.62 15.80 -4.73
CA LYS A 191 -16.54 16.93 -4.94
C LYS A 191 -16.01 17.91 -5.98
N LEU A 192 -14.69 18.12 -6.04
CA LEU A 192 -14.03 19.06 -6.96
C LEU A 192 -13.90 18.53 -8.39
N VAL A 193 -14.18 17.24 -8.62
CA VAL A 193 -14.09 16.63 -9.95
C VAL A 193 -15.35 16.93 -10.74
N ASP A 194 -15.28 17.88 -11.67
CA ASP A 194 -16.47 18.38 -12.39
C ASP A 194 -16.56 17.95 -13.86
N HIS A 195 -15.78 16.95 -14.27
CA HIS A 195 -15.82 16.44 -15.65
C HIS A 195 -15.91 14.91 -15.65
N ALA A 196 -16.79 14.38 -16.50
CA ALA A 196 -17.01 12.93 -16.63
C ALA A 196 -15.73 12.16 -16.99
N ARG A 197 -14.85 12.75 -17.80
CA ARG A 197 -13.58 12.14 -18.23
C ARG A 197 -12.56 11.99 -17.09
N ASP A 198 -12.69 12.81 -16.06
CA ASP A 198 -11.76 12.83 -14.94
C ASP A 198 -12.16 11.80 -13.88
N HIS A 199 -13.38 11.26 -13.93
CA HIS A 199 -13.83 10.19 -13.05
C HIS A 199 -13.30 8.82 -13.47
N LYS A 200 -12.85 8.05 -12.48
CA LYS A 200 -12.23 6.73 -12.67
C LYS A 200 -12.95 5.66 -11.85
N VAL A 201 -12.69 4.39 -12.18
CA VAL A 201 -13.21 3.21 -11.45
C VAL A 201 -12.92 3.29 -9.95
N ILE A 202 -11.74 3.81 -9.57
CA ILE A 202 -11.37 4.01 -8.17
C ILE A 202 -12.30 4.98 -7.43
N ASP A 203 -12.84 6.01 -8.11
CA ASP A 203 -13.76 6.97 -7.48
C ASP A 203 -15.03 6.26 -7.01
N VAL A 204 -15.59 5.41 -7.87
CA VAL A 204 -16.80 4.63 -7.55
C VAL A 204 -16.52 3.66 -6.41
N TRP A 205 -15.41 2.91 -6.48
CA TRP A 205 -15.04 1.99 -5.41
C TRP A 205 -14.84 2.68 -4.06
N LEU A 206 -14.14 3.82 -4.03
CA LEU A 206 -13.92 4.57 -2.79
C LEU A 206 -15.23 5.08 -2.18
N ILE A 207 -16.15 5.63 -3.00
CA ILE A 207 -17.48 6.02 -2.53
C ILE A 207 -18.23 4.83 -1.94
N MET A 208 -18.22 3.68 -2.64
CA MET A 208 -18.90 2.47 -2.21
C MET A 208 -18.31 1.91 -0.91
N LEU A 209 -16.98 1.97 -0.74
CA LEU A 209 -16.31 1.57 0.50
C LEU A 209 -16.69 2.49 1.66
N ILE A 210 -16.69 3.82 1.45
CA ILE A 210 -17.10 4.78 2.48
C ILE A 210 -18.58 4.58 2.86
N TYR A 211 -19.45 4.33 1.87
CA TYR A 211 -20.85 4.02 2.10
C TYR A 211 -21.02 2.70 2.89
N ALA A 212 -20.33 1.64 2.48
CA ALA A 212 -20.39 0.32 3.10
C ALA A 212 -19.82 0.27 4.52
N ASN A 213 -18.96 1.23 4.90
CA ASN A 213 -18.49 1.37 6.27
C ASN A 213 -19.62 1.74 7.25
N GLY A 214 -20.74 2.31 6.78
CA GLY A 214 -21.91 2.61 7.61
C GLY A 214 -21.68 3.67 8.71
N GLY A 215 -20.63 4.47 8.59
CA GLY A 215 -20.24 5.48 9.58
C GLY A 215 -20.86 6.87 9.33
N ALA A 216 -20.35 7.88 10.04
CA ALA A 216 -20.84 9.27 9.98
C ALA A 216 -20.85 9.87 8.56
N LEU A 217 -19.96 9.40 7.68
CA LEU A 217 -19.80 9.90 6.31
C LEU A 217 -20.67 9.17 5.27
N GLN A 218 -21.44 8.16 5.67
CA GLN A 218 -22.28 7.36 4.76
C GLN A 218 -23.27 8.25 3.98
N LYS A 219 -24.02 9.13 4.68
CA LYS A 219 -24.97 10.05 4.04
C LYS A 219 -24.28 11.04 3.09
N SER A 220 -23.07 11.47 3.44
CA SER A 220 -22.26 12.36 2.60
C SER A 220 -21.81 11.66 1.32
N ALA A 221 -21.35 10.41 1.42
CA ALA A 221 -20.99 9.59 0.27
C ALA A 221 -22.19 9.36 -0.66
N GLU A 222 -23.35 9.02 -0.10
CA GLU A 222 -24.59 8.85 -0.87
C GLU A 222 -25.00 10.13 -1.61
N LYS A 223 -24.97 11.28 -0.92
CA LYS A 223 -25.30 12.58 -1.51
C LYS A 223 -24.39 12.95 -2.67
N ILE A 224 -23.08 12.71 -2.52
CA ILE A 224 -22.09 12.99 -3.57
C ILE A 224 -22.31 12.08 -4.77
N LEU A 225 -22.52 10.78 -4.54
CA LEU A 225 -22.80 9.82 -5.62
C LEU A 225 -24.03 10.23 -6.42
N LYS A 226 -25.15 10.51 -5.73
CA LYS A 226 -26.39 10.98 -6.36
C LYS A 226 -26.16 12.26 -7.17
N SER A 227 -25.47 13.24 -6.59
CA SER A 227 -25.17 14.50 -7.28
C SER A 227 -24.35 14.30 -8.54
N LYS A 228 -23.29 13.48 -8.49
CA LYS A 228 -22.39 13.24 -9.62
C LYS A 228 -23.07 12.41 -10.73
N ILE A 229 -24.02 11.54 -10.38
CA ILE A 229 -24.87 10.83 -11.35
C ILE A 229 -25.84 11.81 -12.03
N LEU A 230 -26.55 12.64 -11.27
CA LEU A 230 -27.51 13.62 -11.81
C LEU A 230 -26.85 14.67 -12.72
N GLN A 231 -25.59 15.03 -12.42
CA GLN A 231 -24.77 15.91 -13.26
C GLN A 231 -24.22 15.21 -14.53
N GLY A 232 -24.41 13.90 -14.67
CA GLY A 232 -23.90 13.13 -15.80
C GLY A 232 -22.38 12.90 -15.77
N TYR A 233 -21.73 13.12 -14.62
CA TYR A 233 -20.30 12.95 -14.43
C TYR A 233 -19.93 11.48 -14.18
N ILE A 234 -20.70 10.78 -13.34
CA ILE A 234 -20.61 9.33 -13.18
C ILE A 234 -21.72 8.69 -14.02
N ARG A 235 -21.32 7.98 -15.09
CA ARG A 235 -22.23 7.34 -16.05
C ARG A 235 -22.27 5.83 -15.85
N GLU A 236 -23.27 5.19 -16.41
CA GLU A 236 -23.46 3.72 -16.39
C GLU A 236 -22.20 2.96 -16.85
N THR A 237 -21.50 3.49 -17.86
CA THR A 237 -20.24 2.92 -18.37
C THR A 237 -19.18 2.73 -17.28
N LEU A 238 -19.13 3.63 -16.29
CA LEU A 238 -18.17 3.54 -15.20
C LEU A 238 -18.55 2.42 -14.21
N PHE A 239 -19.84 2.23 -13.96
CA PHE A 239 -20.34 1.11 -13.16
C PHE A 239 -20.11 -0.23 -13.86
N HIS A 240 -20.35 -0.29 -15.18
CA HIS A 240 -20.02 -1.46 -16.00
C HIS A 240 -18.54 -1.84 -15.89
N GLN A 241 -17.63 -0.85 -15.93
CA GLN A 241 -16.20 -1.07 -15.71
C GLN A 241 -15.88 -1.59 -14.30
N CYS A 242 -16.60 -1.13 -13.27
CA CYS A 242 -16.42 -1.61 -11.91
C CYS A 242 -16.86 -3.07 -11.74
N ILE A 243 -18.00 -3.45 -12.34
CA ILE A 243 -18.61 -4.79 -12.17
C ILE A 243 -17.91 -5.83 -13.05
N HIS A 244 -17.64 -5.48 -14.32
CA HIS A 244 -17.14 -6.44 -15.30
C HIS A 244 -15.63 -6.44 -15.44
N GLY A 245 -14.90 -5.59 -14.71
CA GLY A 245 -13.44 -5.54 -14.71
C GLY A 245 -12.85 -5.81 -16.09
N ASN A 246 -13.07 -4.91 -17.06
CA ASN A 246 -12.57 -5.08 -18.43
C ASN A 246 -12.80 -6.48 -19.06
N THR A 247 -14.00 -7.06 -18.97
CA THR A 247 -14.92 -7.39 -20.08
C THR A 247 -15.95 -8.45 -19.67
N GLU A 248 -17.21 -8.17 -20.01
CA GLU A 248 -18.34 -9.10 -20.16
C GLU A 248 -18.69 -10.07 -19.03
N ILE A 249 -19.50 -9.64 -18.05
CA ILE A 249 -20.45 -10.55 -17.38
C ILE A 249 -21.75 -9.81 -17.01
N VAL A 250 -22.51 -9.34 -18.00
CA VAL A 250 -23.98 -9.43 -17.88
C VAL A 250 -24.38 -10.62 -18.74
N LYS A 251 -24.41 -11.80 -18.12
CA LYS A 251 -25.36 -12.82 -18.57
C LYS A 251 -26.42 -12.93 -17.51
N VAL A 252 -27.53 -12.26 -17.85
CA VAL A 252 -28.94 -12.46 -17.47
C VAL A 252 -29.21 -12.58 -15.98
#